data_AF-A0A7W1YTN4-F1
#
_entry.id   AF-A0A7W1YTN4-F1
#
_cell.length_a   1.000
_cell.length_b   1.000
_cell.length_c   1.000
_cell.angle_alpha   90.00
_cell.angle_beta   90.00
_cell.angle_gamma   90.00
#
_symmetry.space_group_name_H-M   'P 1'
#
loop_
_entity.id
_entity.type
_entity.pdbx_description
1 polymer ?
#
loop_
_entity_poly.entity_id
_entity_poly.type
_entity_poly.pdbx_seq_one_letter_code
_entity_poly.pdbx_strand_id
1 'polypeptide(L)' 'ALDRLAATGIHTVRVAVGSDEAPVELMERADWVVDGPVGALALLEALASEAAG' A
#
# COMPACT_ATOMS: atom_id res chain seq x y z
N ALA A 1 7.24 -1.49 -10.31
CA ALA A 1 8.38 -0.91 -9.56
C ALA A 1 8.72 -1.75 -8.34
N LEU A 2 7.75 -2.07 -7.48
CA LEU A 2 7.92 -2.91 -6.28
C LEU A 2 8.54 -4.28 -6.57
N ASP A 3 8.12 -4.97 -7.64
CA ASP A 3 8.70 -6.28 -8.00
C ASP A 3 10.21 -6.22 -8.28
N ARG A 4 10.73 -5.08 -8.78
CA ARG A 4 12.17 -4.89 -8.97
C ARG A 4 12.90 -4.71 -7.63
N LEU A 5 12.29 -4.01 -6.68
CA LEU A 5 12.85 -3.83 -5.34
C LEU A 5 12.87 -5.16 -4.57
N ALA A 6 11.78 -5.94 -4.68
CA ALA A 6 11.71 -7.29 -4.17
C ALA A 6 12.82 -8.20 -4.74
N ALA A 7 13.06 -8.13 -6.05
CA ALA A 7 14.13 -8.88 -6.70
C ALA A 7 15.55 -8.50 -6.22
N THR A 8 15.73 -7.30 -5.66
CA THR A 8 16.99 -6.86 -5.03
C THR A 8 17.08 -7.19 -3.54
N GLY A 9 16.13 -7.95 -2.99
CA GLY A 9 16.10 -8.35 -1.58
C GLY A 9 15.46 -7.33 -0.64
N ILE A 10 14.81 -6.29 -1.17
CA ILE A 10 14.06 -5.33 -0.34
C ILE A 10 12.65 -5.90 -0.10
N HIS A 11 12.23 -5.99 1.16
CA HIS A 11 10.86 -6.36 1.50
C HIS A 11 9.90 -5.26 1.03
N THR A 12 8.90 -5.66 0.25
CA THR A 12 7.88 -4.75 -0.30
C THR A 12 6.49 -5.25 0.03
N VAL A 13 5.56 -4.33 0.29
CA VAL A 13 4.13 -4.60 0.42
C VAL A 13 3.39 -3.75 -0.60
N ARG A 14 2.40 -4.34 -1.27
CA ARG A 14 1.49 -3.65 -2.19
C ARG A 14 0.23 -3.28 -1.44
N VAL A 15 -0.03 -1.98 -1.35
CA VAL A 15 -1.26 -1.46 -0.74
C VAL A 15 -2.07 -0.76 -1.83
N ALA A 16 -3.32 -1.18 -2.02
CA ALA A 16 -4.27 -0.49 -2.88
C ALA A 16 -5.23 0.36 -2.05
N VAL A 17 -5.60 1.51 -2.58
CA VAL A 17 -6.68 2.34 -2.03
C VAL A 17 -7.96 1.97 -2.77
N GLY A 18 -8.90 1.36 -2.06
CA GLY A 18 -10.20 1.03 -2.62
C GLY A 18 -11.00 2.31 -2.86
N SER A 19 -11.30 2.61 -4.11
CA SER A 19 -12.24 3.65 -4.52
C SER A 19 -12.93 3.24 -5.83
N ASP A 20 -14.04 3.88 -6.17
CA ASP A 20 -14.79 3.57 -7.40
C ASP A 20 -13.98 3.86 -8.67
N GLU A 21 -12.96 4.69 -8.57
CA GLU A 21 -12.03 5.04 -9.64
C GLU A 21 -10.82 4.09 -9.73
N ALA A 22 -10.63 3.21 -8.75
CA ALA A 22 -9.49 2.30 -8.70
C ALA A 22 -9.70 1.11 -9.67
N PRO A 23 -8.75 0.83 -10.58
CA PRO A 23 -8.79 -0.36 -11.42
C PRO A 23 -8.84 -1.64 -10.58
N VAL A 24 -9.74 -2.56 -10.95
CA VAL A 24 -9.94 -3.84 -10.24
C VAL A 24 -8.65 -4.64 -10.16
N GLU A 25 -7.84 -4.60 -11.21
CA GLU A 25 -6.58 -5.35 -11.29
C GLU A 25 -5.54 -4.86 -10.26
N LEU A 26 -5.66 -3.62 -9.76
CA LEU A 26 -4.80 -3.15 -8.67
C LEU A 26 -5.26 -3.70 -7.32
N MET A 27 -6.57 -3.83 -7.11
CA MET A 27 -7.12 -4.40 -5.88
C MET A 27 -6.80 -5.89 -5.78
N GLU A 28 -6.95 -6.64 -6.87
CA GLU A 28 -6.65 -8.09 -6.92
C GLU A 28 -5.17 -8.40 -6.66
N ARG A 29 -4.28 -7.48 -7.03
CA ARG A 29 -2.82 -7.66 -6.88
C ARG A 29 -2.26 -7.14 -5.57
N ALA A 30 -3.07 -6.42 -4.78
CA ALA A 30 -2.65 -5.84 -3.53
C ALA A 30 -2.58 -6.89 -2.44
N ASP A 31 -1.59 -6.76 -1.56
CA ASP A 31 -1.50 -7.58 -0.35
C ASP A 31 -2.50 -7.06 0.71
N TRP A 32 -2.83 -5.77 0.64
CA TRP A 32 -3.82 -5.11 1.48
C TRP A 32 -4.59 -4.04 0.67
N VAL A 33 -5.92 -4.05 0.75
CA VAL A 33 -6.78 -2.94 0.27
C VAL A 33 -7.28 -2.10 1.44
N VAL A 34 -6.98 -0.79 1.44
CA VAL A 34 -7.50 0.16 2.45
C VAL A 34 -8.75 0.86 1.93
N ASP A 35 -9.65 1.24 2.84
CA ASP A 35 -10.91 1.89 2.49
C ASP A 35 -10.70 3.38 2.20
N GLY A 36 -10.68 3.71 0.91
CA GLY A 36 -10.61 5.08 0.43
C GLY A 36 -9.38 5.88 0.91
N PRO A 37 -9.37 7.20 0.62
CA PRO A 37 -8.27 8.07 0.98
C PRO A 37 -8.07 8.20 2.50
N VAL A 38 -9.13 8.03 3.30
CA VAL A 38 -9.05 8.08 4.77
C VAL A 38 -8.26 6.89 5.30
N GLY A 39 -8.52 5.67 4.82
CA GLY A 39 -7.75 4.49 5.20
C GLY A 39 -6.27 4.58 4.78
N ALA A 40 -6.01 5.18 3.62
CA ALA A 40 -4.65 5.43 3.16
C ALA A 40 -3.89 6.40 4.07
N LEU A 41 -4.53 7.50 4.49
CA LEU A 41 -3.93 8.46 5.41
C LEU A 41 -3.60 7.81 6.76
N ALA A 42 -4.54 7.06 7.34
CA ALA A 42 -4.33 6.38 8.62
C ALA A 42 -3.13 5.40 8.57
N LEU A 43 -2.96 4.69 7.46
CA LEU A 43 -1.80 3.83 7.25
C LEU A 43 -0.49 4.63 7.21
N LEU A 44 -0.46 5.73 6.47
CA LEU A 44 0.74 6.57 6.35
C LEU A 44 1.13 7.21 7.69
N GLU A 45 0.15 7.65 8.48
CA GLU A 45 0.38 8.18 9.83
C GLU A 45 0.97 7.12 10.77
N ALA A 46 0.45 5.89 10.73
CA ALA A 46 0.98 4.78 11.51
C ALA A 46 2.43 4.46 11.13
N LEU A 47 2.73 4.39 9.84
CA LEU A 47 4.10 4.14 9.34
C LEU A 47 5.07 5.26 9.72
N ALA A 48 4.62 6.51 9.63
CA ALA A 48 5.43 7.67 10.02
C ALA A 48 5.73 7.67 11.53
N SER A 49 4.77 7.26 12.36
CA SER A 49 4.94 7.13 13.80
C SER A 49 5.98 6.05 14.14
N GLU A 50 5.90 4.88 13.52
CA GLU A 50 6.87 3.79 13.73
C GLU A 50 8.27 4.17 13.24
N ALA A 51 8.39 4.91 12.14
CA ALA A 51 9.69 5.35 11.62
C ALA A 51 10.38 6.41 12.50
N ALA A 52 9.63 7.07 13.39
CA ALA A 52 10.14 8.10 14.29
C ALA A 52 10.54 7.58 15.69
N GLY A 53 10.24 6.32 16.00
CA GLY A 53 10.57 5.65 17.26
C GLY A 53 11.82 4.78 17.17
#